data_AF-U5YNG1-F1
#
_entry.id   AF-U5YNG1-F1
#
_cell.length_a   1.000
_cell.length_b   1.000
_cell.length_c   1.000
_cell.angle_alpha   90.00
_cell.angle_beta   90.00
_cell.angle_gamma   90.00
#
_symmetry.space_group_name_H-M   'P 1'
#
loop_
_entity.id
_entity.type
_entity.pdbx_description
1 polymer ?
#
loop_
_entity_poly.entity_id
_entity_poly.type
_entity_poly.pdbx_seq_one_letter_code
_entity_poly.pdbx_strand_id
1 'polypeptide(L)'
;MEQAVIQHGEDSGLRLIVHLPTVTGRTHRSRLTRTPSHPLLADGQRPLTVADDNGTLRPEVRELLRAARDLPVVISTGHADAHEVRLLVDEAVRLDLPRLMLNQPANPMTGLTCKDLMEVAAAEQVWTEQTALTVLLEYQDRTDFADVLSLLPRVVYSSDLGQPSQMDIEPWLDWSRTSFQQAELTSERIAEITHAGPLRMLSL
;
A
#
# COMPACT_ATOMS: atom_id res chain seq x y z
N MET A 1 20.14 -22.50 15.43
CA MET A 1 18.73 -22.11 15.22
C MET A 1 18.61 -21.87 13.73
N GLU A 2 18.10 -22.85 12.98
CA GLU A 2 17.99 -22.75 11.53
C GLU A 2 16.99 -21.66 11.19
N GLN A 3 17.51 -20.64 10.51
CA GLN A 3 16.74 -19.52 10.00
C GLN A 3 15.91 -20.08 8.83
N ALA A 4 14.62 -20.35 9.06
CA ALA A 4 13.67 -20.54 7.97
C ALA A 4 13.38 -19.16 7.35
N VAL A 5 14.42 -18.54 6.79
CA VAL A 5 14.26 -17.37 5.95
C VAL A 5 13.60 -17.90 4.68
N ILE A 6 12.55 -17.23 4.23
CA ILE A 6 12.12 -17.31 2.83
C ILE A 6 13.26 -16.67 2.02
N GLN A 7 14.40 -17.35 1.93
CA GLN A 7 15.45 -17.06 1.00
C GLN A 7 15.04 -17.79 -0.26
N HIS A 8 14.66 -17.03 -1.28
CA HIS A 8 14.54 -17.59 -2.62
C HIS A 8 15.92 -17.96 -3.22
N GLY A 9 16.96 -18.10 -2.40
CA GLY A 9 18.38 -18.08 -2.77
C GLY A 9 18.96 -16.67 -2.66
N GLU A 10 20.24 -16.56 -2.25
CA GLU A 10 20.97 -15.29 -2.10
C GLU A 10 21.00 -14.46 -3.41
N ASP A 11 20.80 -15.11 -4.56
CA ASP A 11 20.88 -14.51 -5.90
C ASP A 11 19.53 -14.35 -6.63
N SER A 12 18.40 -14.67 -5.99
CA SER A 12 17.11 -14.71 -6.72
C SER A 12 16.62 -13.36 -7.24
N GLY A 13 17.12 -12.26 -6.68
CA GLY A 13 16.58 -10.92 -6.94
C GLY A 13 15.14 -10.72 -6.48
N LEU A 14 14.48 -11.74 -5.90
CA LEU A 14 13.10 -11.66 -5.46
C LEU A 14 12.98 -10.76 -4.23
N ARG A 15 11.90 -10.00 -4.18
CA ARG A 15 11.59 -9.02 -3.13
C ARG A 15 10.18 -9.29 -2.64
N LEU A 16 10.03 -9.42 -1.33
CA LEU A 16 8.77 -9.84 -0.73
C LEU A 16 8.06 -8.65 -0.08
N ILE A 17 6.80 -8.44 -0.48
CA ILE A 17 5.86 -7.57 0.22
C ILE A 17 4.88 -8.48 0.94
N VAL A 18 4.72 -8.30 2.25
CA VAL A 18 3.74 -9.01 3.06
C VAL A 18 2.60 -8.06 3.37
N HIS A 19 1.44 -8.32 2.76
CA HIS A 19 0.23 -7.56 3.05
C HIS A 19 -0.39 -8.05 4.37
N LEU A 20 -0.58 -7.12 5.31
CA LEU A 20 -1.51 -7.30 6.41
C LEU A 20 -2.96 -7.46 5.87
N PRO A 21 -3.93 -7.85 6.71
CA PRO A 21 -5.26 -8.26 6.22
C PRO A 21 -5.90 -7.30 5.21
N THR A 22 -6.33 -7.87 4.08
CA THR A 22 -7.08 -7.15 3.02
C THR A 22 -8.58 -7.48 3.03
N VAL A 23 -9.00 -8.46 3.84
CA VAL A 23 -10.41 -8.76 4.13
C VAL A 23 -10.68 -8.43 5.59
N THR A 24 -11.28 -7.27 5.84
CA THR A 24 -11.39 -6.69 7.20
C THR A 24 -12.80 -6.74 7.77
N GLY A 25 -13.81 -7.09 6.97
CA GLY A 25 -15.22 -7.11 7.39
C GLY A 25 -15.85 -5.72 7.55
N ARG A 26 -15.08 -4.64 7.31
CA ARG A 26 -15.60 -3.28 7.29
C ARG A 26 -16.61 -3.12 6.15
N THR A 27 -17.68 -2.39 6.44
CA THR A 27 -18.71 -2.13 5.43
C THR A 27 -18.20 -1.09 4.44
N HIS A 28 -17.87 -1.52 3.23
CA HIS A 28 -17.58 -0.65 2.11
C HIS A 28 -18.30 -1.18 0.86
N ARG A 29 -19.12 -0.32 0.24
CA ARG A 29 -19.77 -0.64 -1.02
C ARG A 29 -18.80 -0.37 -2.17
N SER A 30 -18.12 -1.41 -2.63
CA SER A 30 -17.26 -1.30 -3.80
C SER A 30 -18.09 -0.99 -5.05
N ARG A 31 -17.56 -0.09 -5.89
CA ARG A 31 -18.03 0.17 -7.25
C ARG A 31 -17.66 -0.95 -8.24
N LEU A 32 -16.77 -1.87 -7.84
CA LEU A 32 -16.43 -3.04 -8.63
C LEU A 32 -17.39 -4.20 -8.35
N THR A 33 -17.80 -4.90 -9.41
CA THR A 33 -18.49 -6.17 -9.28
C THR A 33 -17.48 -7.23 -8.82
N ARG A 34 -17.79 -7.88 -7.69
CA ARG A 34 -16.98 -8.98 -7.16
C ARG A 34 -17.62 -10.31 -7.49
N THR A 35 -16.88 -11.14 -8.20
CA THR A 35 -17.22 -12.54 -8.42
C THR A 35 -16.16 -13.39 -7.74
N PRO A 36 -16.53 -14.38 -6.91
CA PRO A 36 -15.56 -15.32 -6.36
C PRO A 36 -14.76 -15.97 -7.48
N SER A 37 -13.43 -16.00 -7.35
CA SER A 37 -12.57 -16.68 -8.32
C SER A 37 -12.72 -18.21 -8.27
N HIS A 38 -13.29 -18.74 -7.19
CA HIS A 38 -13.53 -20.16 -6.99
C HIS A 38 -14.78 -20.41 -6.12
N PRO A 39 -15.58 -21.47 -6.34
CA PRO A 39 -16.77 -21.78 -5.55
C PRO A 39 -16.53 -21.93 -4.04
N LEU A 40 -15.34 -22.40 -3.64
CA LEU A 40 -14.96 -22.51 -2.21
C LEU A 40 -14.84 -21.15 -1.51
N LEU A 41 -14.79 -20.05 -2.26
CA LEU A 41 -14.73 -18.69 -1.74
C LEU A 41 -16.11 -17.99 -1.79
N ALA A 42 -17.17 -18.72 -2.13
CA ALA A 42 -18.52 -18.15 -2.26
C ALA A 42 -19.03 -17.52 -0.96
N ASP A 43 -18.68 -18.11 0.18
CA ASP A 43 -19.05 -17.61 1.52
C ASP A 43 -18.10 -16.50 2.02
N GLY A 44 -17.13 -16.09 1.19
CA GLY A 44 -16.10 -15.13 1.55
C GLY A 44 -15.00 -15.70 2.44
N GLN A 45 -14.14 -14.81 2.93
CA GLN A 45 -13.08 -15.15 3.89
C GLN A 45 -13.42 -14.57 5.25
N ARG A 46 -13.00 -15.25 6.32
CA ARG A 46 -13.16 -14.73 7.68
C ARG A 46 -12.42 -13.39 7.78
N PRO A 47 -13.08 -12.30 8.21
CA PRO A 47 -12.44 -11.00 8.30
C PRO A 47 -11.41 -10.97 9.42
N LEU A 48 -10.35 -10.19 9.22
CA LEU A 48 -9.32 -9.91 10.22
C LEU A 48 -8.87 -8.45 10.11
N THR A 49 -8.63 -7.83 11.26
CA THR A 49 -8.16 -6.46 11.41
C THR A 49 -6.77 -6.46 12.05
N VAL A 50 -5.99 -5.40 11.88
CA VAL A 50 -4.67 -5.30 12.52
C VAL A 50 -4.78 -4.90 13.99
N ALA A 51 -5.85 -4.20 14.35
CA ALA A 51 -6.19 -3.91 15.74
C ALA A 51 -7.16 -4.94 16.33
N ASP A 52 -7.07 -5.14 17.64
CA ASP A 52 -8.04 -5.90 18.44
C ASP A 52 -9.27 -5.05 18.80
N ASP A 53 -10.19 -5.64 19.54
CA ASP A 53 -11.44 -4.99 19.95
C ASP A 53 -11.21 -3.81 20.94
N ASN A 54 -10.01 -3.72 21.53
CA ASN A 54 -9.60 -2.60 22.37
C ASN A 54 -8.99 -1.45 21.55
N GLY A 55 -8.90 -1.58 20.22
CA GLY A 55 -8.28 -0.59 19.35
C GLY A 55 -6.76 -0.57 19.46
N THR A 56 -6.13 -1.67 19.86
CA THR A 56 -4.67 -1.82 19.98
C THR A 56 -4.14 -2.84 18.98
N LEU A 57 -2.89 -2.69 18.53
CA LEU A 57 -2.30 -3.68 17.60
C LEU A 57 -2.30 -5.07 18.21
N ARG A 58 -2.82 -6.03 17.45
CA ARG A 58 -2.79 -7.45 17.81
C ARG A 58 -1.34 -7.93 18.02
N PRO A 59 -1.09 -8.84 18.98
CA PRO A 59 0.25 -9.37 19.24
C PRO A 59 0.94 -9.94 17.98
N GLU A 60 0.19 -10.64 17.14
CA GLU A 60 0.67 -11.26 15.91
C GLU A 60 1.17 -10.23 14.90
N VAL A 61 0.51 -9.06 14.83
CA VAL A 61 0.94 -7.95 13.96
C VAL A 61 2.26 -7.36 14.47
N ARG A 62 2.41 -7.20 15.79
CA ARG A 62 3.67 -6.72 16.39
C ARG A 62 4.81 -7.71 16.17
N GLU A 63 4.54 -9.01 16.23
CA GLU A 63 5.52 -10.05 15.92
C GLU A 63 5.96 -10.00 14.45
N LEU A 64 5.03 -9.81 13.51
CA LEU A 64 5.35 -9.64 12.09
C LEU A 64 6.21 -8.39 11.85
N LEU A 65 5.87 -7.24 12.47
CA LEU A 65 6.66 -6.02 12.37
C LEU A 65 8.05 -6.21 12.98
N ARG A 66 8.16 -6.89 14.14
CA ARG A 66 9.46 -7.18 14.76
C ARG A 66 10.31 -8.08 13.85
N ALA A 67 9.72 -9.11 13.25
CA ALA A 67 10.43 -9.99 12.33
C ALA A 67 10.88 -9.23 11.07
N ALA A 68 10.04 -8.35 10.53
CA ALA A 68 10.35 -7.55 9.34
C ALA A 68 11.51 -6.56 9.54
N ARG A 69 11.87 -6.23 10.78
CA ARG A 69 13.07 -5.44 11.08
C ARG A 69 14.36 -6.13 10.61
N ASP A 70 14.42 -7.44 10.82
CA ASP A 70 15.62 -8.26 10.59
C ASP A 70 15.54 -9.07 9.28
N LEU A 71 14.44 -8.93 8.53
CA LEU A 71 14.16 -9.70 7.33
C LEU A 71 14.07 -8.80 6.09
N PRO A 72 14.40 -9.34 4.90
CA PRO A 72 14.36 -8.63 3.61
C PRO A 72 12.92 -8.48 3.08
N VAL A 73 12.01 -7.98 3.91
CA VAL A 73 10.58 -7.90 3.60
C VAL A 73 10.05 -6.50 3.82
N VAL A 74 9.07 -6.09 3.02
CA VAL A 74 8.29 -4.87 3.25
C VAL A 74 6.93 -5.28 3.81
N ILE A 75 6.55 -4.73 4.96
CA ILE A 75 5.19 -4.90 5.45
C ILE A 75 4.31 -3.85 4.78
N SER A 76 3.22 -4.31 4.20
CA SER A 76 2.16 -3.47 3.63
C SER A 76 0.97 -3.46 4.57
N THR A 77 0.37 -2.29 4.80
CA THR A 77 -0.72 -2.10 5.78
C THR A 77 -1.99 -2.89 5.47
N GLY A 78 -2.13 -3.43 4.26
CA GLY A 78 -3.39 -4.00 3.79
C GLY A 78 -4.51 -2.95 3.83
N HIS A 79 -5.75 -3.39 4.08
CA HIS A 79 -6.91 -2.49 4.15
C HIS A 79 -7.17 -1.97 5.57
N ALA A 80 -6.08 -1.56 6.25
CA ALA A 80 -6.14 -0.90 7.55
C ALA A 80 -6.92 0.42 7.45
N ASP A 81 -7.73 0.74 8.47
CA ASP A 81 -8.36 2.06 8.55
C ASP A 81 -7.37 3.15 9.01
N ALA A 82 -7.82 4.41 9.02
CA ALA A 82 -6.98 5.54 9.43
C ALA A 82 -6.35 5.35 10.82
N HIS A 83 -7.10 4.84 11.80
CA HIS A 83 -6.60 4.62 13.17
C HIS A 83 -5.53 3.52 13.18
N GLU A 84 -5.84 2.41 12.53
CA GLU A 84 -4.92 1.29 12.38
C GLU A 84 -3.62 1.67 11.66
N VAL A 85 -3.68 2.48 10.61
CA VAL A 85 -2.50 2.99 9.92
C VAL A 85 -1.60 3.76 10.90
N ARG A 86 -2.17 4.63 11.73
CA ARG A 86 -1.39 5.42 12.71
C ARG A 86 -0.74 4.52 13.75
N LEU A 87 -1.45 3.51 14.24
CA LEU A 87 -0.88 2.50 15.14
C LEU A 87 0.29 1.75 14.49
N LEU A 88 0.15 1.35 13.22
CA LEU A 88 1.21 0.66 12.49
C LEU A 88 2.44 1.56 12.27
N VAL A 89 2.22 2.84 11.95
CA VAL A 89 3.29 3.84 11.79
C VAL A 89 4.02 4.06 13.12
N ASP A 90 3.29 4.27 14.21
CA ASP A 90 3.87 4.45 15.55
C ASP A 90 4.72 3.24 15.95
N GLU A 91 4.22 2.03 15.68
CA GLU A 91 4.94 0.79 15.97
C GLU A 91 6.16 0.60 15.07
N ALA A 92 6.08 0.97 13.78
CA ALA A 92 7.20 0.92 12.85
C ALA A 92 8.33 1.88 13.28
N VAL A 93 7.98 3.10 13.70
CA VAL A 93 8.94 4.06 14.28
C VAL A 93 9.55 3.49 15.56
N ARG A 94 8.73 2.95 16.47
CA ARG A 94 9.19 2.38 17.75
C ARG A 94 10.14 1.21 17.57
N LEU A 95 9.93 0.38 16.55
CA LEU A 95 10.75 -0.78 16.24
C LEU A 95 11.94 -0.46 15.34
N ASP A 96 12.06 0.79 14.87
CA ASP A 96 13.03 1.18 13.85
C ASP A 96 12.96 0.27 12.62
N LEU A 97 11.74 0.05 12.15
CA LEU A 97 11.48 -0.79 10.98
C LEU A 97 12.07 -0.10 9.75
N PRO A 98 12.76 -0.77 8.83
CA PRO A 98 13.33 -0.07 7.70
C PRO A 98 12.24 0.55 6.81
N ARG A 99 11.12 -0.16 6.63
CA ARG A 99 10.09 0.17 5.63
C ARG A 99 8.71 -0.36 6.02
N LEU A 100 7.71 0.51 5.97
CA LEU A 100 6.28 0.22 6.05
C LEU A 100 5.58 0.86 4.84
N MET A 101 4.91 0.06 4.01
CA MET A 101 4.16 0.55 2.86
C MET A 101 2.69 0.76 3.22
N LEU A 102 2.19 1.98 3.06
CA LEU A 102 0.76 2.27 3.13
C LEU A 102 0.11 1.78 1.84
N ASN A 103 -0.72 0.76 1.94
CA ASN A 103 -1.42 0.16 0.81
C ASN A 103 -2.67 0.98 0.49
N GLN A 104 -2.69 1.60 -0.68
CA GLN A 104 -3.83 2.37 -1.20
C GLN A 104 -4.51 3.27 -0.14
N PRO A 105 -3.79 4.16 0.55
CA PRO A 105 -4.33 4.84 1.73
C PRO A 105 -5.46 5.84 1.42
N ALA A 106 -5.63 6.23 0.16
CA ALA A 106 -6.78 7.00 -0.31
C ALA A 106 -8.04 6.14 -0.57
N ASN A 107 -7.97 4.81 -0.40
CA ASN A 107 -9.13 3.92 -0.46
C ASN A 107 -10.17 4.34 0.60
N PRO A 108 -11.48 4.31 0.31
CA PRO A 108 -12.52 4.69 1.28
C PRO A 108 -12.48 3.99 2.65
N MET A 109 -11.88 2.81 2.74
CA MET A 109 -11.70 2.11 4.03
C MET A 109 -10.64 2.78 4.91
N THR A 110 -9.65 3.42 4.31
CA THR A 110 -8.53 4.09 4.98
C THR A 110 -8.79 5.60 5.06
N GLY A 111 -9.20 6.20 3.94
CA GLY A 111 -9.77 7.55 3.85
C GLY A 111 -8.77 8.67 4.09
N LEU A 112 -7.48 8.44 3.90
CA LEU A 112 -6.44 9.45 4.11
C LEU A 112 -6.30 10.33 2.87
N THR A 113 -6.42 11.65 3.07
CA THR A 113 -6.12 12.66 2.04
C THR A 113 -4.61 12.93 1.97
N CYS A 114 -4.14 13.65 0.96
CA CYS A 114 -2.75 14.12 0.89
C CYS A 114 -2.35 14.86 2.18
N LYS A 115 -3.26 15.65 2.76
CA LYS A 115 -3.01 16.37 4.01
C LYS A 115 -2.75 15.42 5.17
N ASP A 116 -3.58 14.39 5.34
CA ASP A 116 -3.38 13.38 6.38
C ASP A 116 -2.10 12.58 6.14
N LEU A 117 -1.80 12.30 4.86
CA LEU A 117 -0.63 11.58 4.44
C LEU A 117 0.67 12.33 4.72
N MET A 118 0.70 13.66 4.63
CA MET A 118 1.87 14.47 5.00
C MET A 118 2.27 14.25 6.46
N GLU A 119 1.30 14.07 7.37
CA GLU A 119 1.58 13.84 8.80
C GLU A 119 2.22 12.45 9.01
N VAL A 120 1.64 11.40 8.44
CA VAL A 120 2.17 10.03 8.60
C VAL A 120 3.47 9.81 7.81
N ALA A 121 3.64 10.45 6.66
CA ALA A 121 4.85 10.39 5.84
C ALA A 121 6.02 11.18 6.43
N ALA A 122 5.84 11.87 7.56
CA ALA A 122 6.96 12.44 8.32
C ALA A 122 7.88 11.34 8.88
N ALA A 123 7.35 10.14 9.15
CA ALA A 123 8.15 8.98 9.53
C ALA A 123 8.96 8.45 8.33
N GLU A 124 10.28 8.32 8.49
CA GLU A 124 11.19 7.89 7.42
C GLU A 124 10.93 6.46 6.95
N GLN A 125 10.35 5.64 7.83
CA GLN A 125 9.95 4.26 7.57
C GLN A 125 8.80 4.17 6.56
N VAL A 126 8.00 5.23 6.42
CA VAL A 126 6.73 5.20 5.67
C VAL A 126 6.94 5.42 4.18
N TRP A 127 6.40 4.51 3.39
CA TRP A 127 6.25 4.60 1.94
C TRP A 127 4.77 4.66 1.60
N THR A 128 4.37 5.62 0.76
CA THR A 128 2.97 5.79 0.39
C THR A 128 2.73 5.23 -1.00
N GLU A 129 1.84 4.25 -1.12
CA GLU A 129 1.33 3.87 -2.44
C GLU A 129 0.34 4.93 -2.92
N GLN A 130 0.49 5.38 -4.16
CA GLN A 130 -0.56 6.11 -4.87
C GLN A 130 -0.99 5.29 -6.07
N THR A 131 -2.22 4.75 -6.00
CA THR A 131 -2.79 3.91 -7.04
C THR A 131 -3.69 4.72 -7.98
N ALA A 132 -3.70 4.40 -9.27
CA ALA A 132 -4.62 5.00 -10.24
C ALA A 132 -6.09 4.61 -9.98
N LEU A 133 -6.34 3.41 -9.44
CA LEU A 133 -7.70 2.87 -9.29
C LEU A 133 -8.60 3.75 -8.40
N THR A 134 -8.05 4.42 -7.39
CA THR A 134 -8.84 5.31 -6.51
C THR A 134 -9.47 6.47 -7.28
N VAL A 135 -8.77 7.03 -8.27
CA VAL A 135 -9.31 8.07 -9.15
C VAL A 135 -10.27 7.50 -10.17
N LEU A 136 -9.93 6.35 -10.77
CA LEU A 136 -10.76 5.69 -11.79
C LEU A 136 -12.11 5.23 -11.25
N LEU A 137 -12.14 4.88 -9.96
CA LEU A 137 -13.36 4.57 -9.23
C LEU A 137 -13.94 5.78 -8.51
N GLU A 138 -13.47 7.01 -8.75
CA GLU A 138 -13.99 8.25 -8.15
C GLU A 138 -14.03 8.23 -6.61
N TYR A 139 -13.08 7.54 -5.97
CA TYR A 139 -12.89 7.58 -4.52
C TYR A 139 -11.98 8.72 -4.09
N GLN A 140 -11.08 9.14 -4.97
CA GLN A 140 -10.13 10.21 -4.73
C GLN A 140 -10.29 11.29 -5.79
N ASP A 141 -10.23 12.55 -5.36
CA ASP A 141 -10.23 13.70 -6.25
C ASP A 141 -8.90 13.81 -7.02
N ARG A 142 -8.95 14.36 -8.25
CA ARG A 142 -7.75 14.49 -9.10
C ARG A 142 -6.71 15.45 -8.53
N THR A 143 -7.14 16.50 -7.82
CA THR A 143 -6.23 17.44 -7.16
C THR A 143 -5.53 16.75 -6.00
N ASP A 144 -6.28 16.04 -5.14
CA ASP A 144 -5.67 15.29 -4.03
C ASP A 144 -4.69 14.21 -4.55
N PHE A 145 -5.05 13.50 -5.61
CA PHE A 145 -4.17 12.55 -6.29
C PHE A 145 -2.88 13.21 -6.82
N ALA A 146 -3.00 14.36 -7.48
CA ALA A 146 -1.84 15.11 -7.98
C ALA A 146 -0.95 15.60 -6.83
N ASP A 147 -1.55 16.11 -5.75
CA ASP A 147 -0.84 16.56 -4.55
C ASP A 147 -0.04 15.41 -3.92
N VAL A 148 -0.62 14.21 -3.83
CA VAL A 148 0.11 13.03 -3.33
C VAL A 148 1.34 12.74 -4.20
N LEU A 149 1.18 12.71 -5.53
CA LEU A 149 2.28 12.44 -6.45
C LEU A 149 3.37 13.52 -6.40
N SER A 150 2.99 14.78 -6.21
CA SER A 150 3.91 15.93 -6.26
C SER A 150 4.60 16.21 -4.93
N LEU A 151 3.89 16.11 -3.81
CA LEU A 151 4.32 16.69 -2.53
C LEU A 151 4.88 15.66 -1.56
N LEU A 152 4.36 14.43 -1.55
CA LEU A 152 4.77 13.45 -0.54
C LEU A 152 6.18 12.89 -0.82
N PRO A 153 7.00 12.68 0.22
CA PRO A 153 8.22 11.88 0.07
C PRO A 153 7.87 10.39 -0.07
N ARG A 154 8.79 9.60 -0.63
CA ARG A 154 8.70 8.11 -0.63
C ARG A 154 7.38 7.56 -1.18
N VAL A 155 6.97 8.08 -2.33
CA VAL A 155 5.78 7.61 -3.05
C VAL A 155 6.13 6.47 -3.99
N VAL A 156 5.26 5.46 -4.04
CA VAL A 156 5.27 4.38 -5.02
C VAL A 156 3.99 4.49 -5.86
N TYR A 157 4.14 4.69 -7.17
CA TYR A 157 3.01 4.76 -8.07
C TYR A 157 2.61 3.35 -8.56
N SER A 158 1.33 3.03 -8.49
CA SER A 158 0.76 1.75 -8.95
C SER A 158 -0.56 1.95 -9.68
N SER A 159 -1.11 0.88 -10.26
CA SER A 159 -2.40 0.93 -10.95
C SER A 159 -3.56 0.34 -10.16
N ASP A 160 -3.31 -0.73 -9.38
CA ASP A 160 -4.31 -1.67 -8.86
C ASP A 160 -5.38 -2.13 -9.88
N LEU A 161 -5.01 -2.16 -11.16
CA LEU A 161 -5.84 -2.69 -12.24
C LEU A 161 -5.64 -4.20 -12.39
N GLY A 162 -6.34 -4.78 -13.36
CA GLY A 162 -6.32 -6.23 -13.64
C GLY A 162 -7.68 -6.90 -13.51
N GLN A 163 -8.72 -6.15 -13.11
CA GLN A 163 -10.09 -6.63 -13.17
C GLN A 163 -10.59 -6.58 -14.62
N PRO A 164 -11.43 -7.55 -15.07
CA PRO A 164 -11.82 -7.68 -16.48
C PRO A 164 -12.51 -6.45 -17.12
N SER A 165 -13.09 -5.57 -16.29
CA SER A 165 -13.79 -4.37 -16.75
C SER A 165 -12.92 -3.10 -16.74
N GLN A 166 -11.65 -3.20 -16.34
CA GLN A 166 -10.74 -2.06 -16.21
C GLN A 166 -9.81 -1.94 -17.41
N MET A 167 -9.10 -0.81 -17.49
CA MET A 167 -8.12 -0.55 -18.55
C MET A 167 -7.04 -1.64 -18.60
N ASP A 168 -6.66 -2.02 -19.82
CA ASP A 168 -5.48 -2.85 -20.07
C ASP A 168 -4.18 -2.02 -19.94
N ILE A 169 -3.03 -2.67 -20.08
CA ILE A 169 -1.70 -2.10 -19.83
C ILE A 169 -1.44 -0.86 -20.69
N GLU A 170 -1.63 -0.94 -22.01
CA GLU A 170 -1.35 0.16 -22.93
C GLU A 170 -2.17 1.44 -22.60
N PRO A 171 -3.51 1.37 -22.49
CA PRO A 171 -4.31 2.51 -22.05
C PRO A 171 -3.93 3.06 -20.67
N TRP A 172 -3.52 2.21 -19.73
CA TRP A 172 -3.05 2.67 -18.43
C TRP A 172 -1.74 3.47 -18.52
N LEU A 173 -0.82 3.09 -19.40
CA LEU A 173 0.41 3.86 -19.63
C LEU A 173 0.12 5.24 -20.24
N ASP A 174 -0.82 5.32 -21.18
CA ASP A 174 -1.30 6.60 -21.72
C ASP A 174 -1.96 7.46 -20.63
N TRP A 175 -2.88 6.87 -19.86
CA TRP A 175 -3.55 7.56 -18.75
C TRP A 175 -2.55 8.09 -17.71
N SER A 176 -1.52 7.30 -17.39
CA SER A 176 -0.47 7.69 -16.45
C SER A 176 0.33 8.88 -16.98
N ARG A 177 0.75 8.86 -18.25
CA ARG A 177 1.43 10.00 -18.88
C ARG A 177 0.60 11.27 -18.83
N THR A 178 -0.68 11.19 -19.18
CA THR A 178 -1.60 12.34 -19.12
C THR A 178 -1.75 12.83 -17.68
N SER A 179 -1.89 11.94 -16.71
CA SER A 179 -2.06 12.32 -15.31
C SER A 179 -0.81 12.99 -14.74
N PHE A 180 0.39 12.51 -15.09
CA PHE A 180 1.65 13.14 -14.69
C PHE A 180 1.83 14.52 -15.31
N GLN A 181 1.45 14.70 -16.58
CA GLN A 181 1.45 16.00 -17.24
C GLN A 181 0.48 16.98 -16.57
N GLN A 182 -0.73 16.52 -16.22
CA GLN A 182 -1.72 17.33 -15.52
C GLN A 182 -1.29 17.73 -14.10
N ALA A 183 -0.55 16.84 -13.42
CA ALA A 183 0.05 17.11 -12.12
C ALA A 183 1.37 17.90 -12.21
N GLU A 184 1.79 18.30 -13.42
CA GLU A 184 3.01 19.07 -13.68
C GLU A 184 4.29 18.41 -13.11
N LEU A 185 4.33 17.07 -13.10
CA LEU A 185 5.48 16.34 -12.56
C LEU A 185 6.71 16.50 -13.47
N THR A 186 7.87 16.69 -12.84
CA THR A 186 9.15 16.64 -13.57
C THR A 186 9.52 15.22 -13.94
N SER A 187 10.39 15.07 -14.95
CA SER A 187 10.91 13.76 -15.36
C SER A 187 11.62 13.02 -14.21
N GLU A 188 12.33 13.76 -13.35
CA GLU A 188 13.00 13.22 -12.17
C GLU A 188 11.99 12.68 -11.17
N ARG A 189 10.90 13.41 -10.93
CA ARG A 189 9.85 12.98 -10.00
C ARG A 189 9.11 11.75 -10.54
N ILE A 190 8.82 11.71 -11.83
CA ILE A 190 8.21 10.54 -12.49
C ILE A 190 9.13 9.32 -12.33
N ALA A 191 10.42 9.46 -12.66
CA ALA A 191 11.40 8.38 -12.49
C ALA A 191 11.54 7.94 -11.02
N GLU A 192 11.43 8.89 -10.08
CA GLU A 192 11.44 8.59 -8.66
C GLU A 192 10.25 7.69 -8.27
N ILE A 193 9.01 8.13 -8.52
CA ILE A 193 7.83 7.43 -8.00
C ILE A 193 7.51 6.13 -8.76
N THR A 194 7.98 5.98 -10.00
CA THR A 194 7.70 4.81 -10.84
C THR A 194 8.83 3.78 -10.85
N HIS A 195 10.05 4.16 -10.47
CA HIS A 195 11.22 3.28 -10.58
C HIS A 195 12.19 3.38 -9.41
N ALA A 196 12.84 4.53 -9.21
CA ALA A 196 13.93 4.64 -8.23
C ALA A 196 13.43 4.48 -6.78
N GLY A 197 12.28 5.05 -6.45
CA GLY A 197 11.59 4.92 -5.17
C GLY A 197 11.20 3.48 -4.88
N PRO A 198 10.39 2.82 -5.74
CA PRO A 198 10.08 1.40 -5.60
C PRO A 198 11.32 0.51 -5.43
N LEU A 199 12.40 0.76 -6.19
CA LEU A 199 13.66 0.02 -6.01
C LEU A 199 14.32 0.25 -4.65
N ARG A 200 14.32 1.48 -4.13
CA ARG A 200 14.81 1.79 -2.77
C ARG A 200 13.92 1.18 -1.69
N MET A 201 12.61 1.16 -1.90
CA MET A 201 11.69 0.48 -0.98
C MET A 201 11.93 -1.03 -0.99
N LEU A 202 12.29 -1.62 -2.12
CA LEU A 202 12.52 -3.06 -2.20
C LEU A 202 13.98 -3.46 -1.94
N SER A 203 14.90 -2.51 -1.83
CA SER A 203 16.31 -2.83 -1.52
C SER A 203 16.47 -3.31 -0.08
N LEU A 204 17.46 -4.18 0.12
CA LEU A 204 17.81 -4.75 1.44
C LEU A 204 18.35 -3.65 2.36
#